data_AF-A0A5Y7CDQ2-F1
#
_entry.id   AF-A0A5Y7CDQ2-F1
#
_cell.length_a   1.000
_cell.length_b   1.000
_cell.length_c   1.000
_cell.angle_alpha   90.00
_cell.angle_beta   90.00
_cell.angle_gamma   90.00
#
_symmetry.space_group_name_H-M   'P 1'
#
loop_
_entity.id
_entity.type
_entity.pdbx_description
1 polymer ?
#
loop_
_entity_poly.entity_id
_entity_poly.type
_entity_poly.pdbx_seq_one_letter_code
_entity_poly.pdbx_strand_id
1 'polypeptide(L)'
;FHSDFGDFISFVEKRITDCLNETLRIIKAVEHGFVRVGQHKINRRINDDLKLCIDFNTDDYPANMPDIYIKFNDTFDGNGALYCDNDALISLYTDVASIINVPVMMEVRLINKRGRVVCDSSHSTYVSLESNDRYRVTDRTLLITEAFDDFRNASQ
;
A
#
# COMPACT_ATOMS: atom_id res chain seq x y z
N PHE A 1 -7.46 24.78 -45.95
CA PHE A 1 -8.61 24.98 -45.05
C PHE A 1 -9.34 23.70 -44.66
N HIS A 2 -9.60 22.71 -45.53
CA HIS A 2 -10.18 21.41 -45.08
C HIS A 2 -9.15 20.37 -44.61
N SER A 3 -7.91 20.40 -45.09
CA SER A 3 -6.83 19.53 -44.57
C SER A 3 -6.49 19.89 -43.13
N ASP A 4 -6.30 21.19 -42.86
CA ASP A 4 -5.77 21.68 -41.59
C ASP A 4 -6.69 21.39 -40.38
N PHE A 5 -8.01 21.40 -40.59
CA PHE A 5 -8.98 21.07 -39.54
C PHE A 5 -9.07 19.55 -39.30
N GLY A 6 -9.01 18.73 -40.36
CA GLY A 6 -8.95 17.28 -40.23
C GLY A 6 -7.67 16.82 -39.50
N ASP A 7 -6.53 17.39 -39.87
CA ASP A 7 -5.24 17.13 -39.23
C ASP A 7 -5.24 17.54 -37.75
N PHE A 8 -5.90 18.65 -37.41
CA PHE A 8 -6.10 19.09 -36.04
C PHE A 8 -6.95 18.09 -35.22
N ILE A 9 -8.07 17.63 -35.76
CA ILE A 9 -8.92 16.63 -35.08
C ILE A 9 -8.15 15.34 -34.84
N SER A 10 -7.45 14.81 -35.85
CA SER A 10 -6.65 13.59 -35.71
C SER A 10 -5.51 13.75 -34.70
N PHE A 11 -4.89 14.94 -34.63
CA PHE A 11 -3.90 15.24 -33.59
C PHE A 11 -4.51 15.19 -32.19
N VAL A 12 -5.68 15.82 -31.98
CA VAL A 12 -6.38 15.82 -30.68
C VAL A 12 -6.79 14.40 -30.28
N GLU A 13 -7.38 13.63 -31.19
CA GLU A 13 -7.77 12.23 -30.95
C GLU A 13 -6.58 11.37 -30.52
N LYS A 14 -5.44 11.53 -31.21
CA LYS A 14 -4.20 10.83 -30.84
C LYS A 14 -3.76 11.21 -29.44
N ARG A 15 -3.78 12.50 -29.08
CA ARG A 15 -3.37 12.97 -27.75
C ARG A 15 -4.28 12.47 -26.63
N ILE A 16 -5.59 12.45 -26.87
CA ILE A 16 -6.55 11.86 -25.93
C ILE A 16 -6.26 10.37 -25.74
N THR A 17 -6.05 9.65 -26.84
CA THR A 17 -5.75 8.21 -26.81
C THR A 17 -4.47 7.90 -26.05
N ASP A 18 -3.40 8.65 -26.32
CA ASP A 18 -2.11 8.51 -25.64
C ASP A 18 -2.27 8.75 -24.13
N CYS A 19 -3.04 9.77 -23.73
CA CYS A 19 -3.32 10.09 -22.33
C CYS A 19 -4.12 8.99 -21.61
N LEU A 20 -5.15 8.45 -22.27
CA LEU A 20 -5.96 7.36 -21.72
C LEU A 20 -5.14 6.07 -21.55
N ASN A 21 -4.29 5.75 -22.54
CA ASN A 21 -3.41 4.59 -22.47
C ASN A 21 -2.39 4.71 -21.34
N GLU A 22 -1.81 5.90 -21.14
CA GLU A 22 -0.88 6.15 -20.05
C GLU A 22 -1.56 6.06 -18.68
N THR A 23 -2.76 6.62 -18.56
CA THR A 23 -3.57 6.52 -17.34
C THR A 23 -3.87 5.06 -17.00
N LEU A 24 -4.29 4.26 -18.00
CA LEU A 24 -4.55 2.84 -17.82
C LEU A 24 -3.29 2.07 -17.39
N ARG A 25 -2.13 2.42 -17.96
CA ARG A 25 -0.83 1.82 -17.59
C ARG A 25 -0.51 2.06 -16.13
N ILE A 26 -0.71 3.29 -15.65
CA ILE A 26 -0.46 3.67 -14.24
C ILE A 26 -1.41 2.92 -13.31
N ILE A 27 -2.72 2.90 -13.60
CA ILE A 27 -3.72 2.19 -12.78
C ILE A 27 -3.34 0.71 -12.63
N LYS A 28 -2.98 0.04 -13.73
CA LYS A 28 -2.55 -1.36 -13.71
C LYS A 28 -1.26 -1.57 -12.91
N ALA A 29 -0.32 -0.64 -12.97
CA ALA A 29 0.92 -0.72 -12.20
C ALA A 29 0.66 -0.60 -10.70
N VAL A 30 -0.22 0.33 -10.30
CA VAL A 30 -0.66 0.49 -8.91
C VAL A 30 -1.37 -0.77 -8.40
N GLU A 31 -2.35 -1.27 -9.15
CA GLU A 31 -3.08 -2.51 -8.81
C GLU A 31 -2.12 -3.68 -8.66
N HIS A 32 -1.20 -3.86 -9.62
CA HIS A 32 -0.18 -4.89 -9.55
C HIS A 32 0.72 -4.74 -8.31
N GLY A 33 1.09 -3.51 -7.93
CA GLY A 33 1.89 -3.24 -6.74
C GLY A 33 1.22 -3.72 -5.46
N PHE A 34 -0.05 -3.36 -5.26
CA PHE A 34 -0.84 -3.84 -4.11
C PHE A 34 -1.01 -5.35 -4.14
N VAL A 35 -1.48 -5.93 -5.25
CA VAL A 35 -1.72 -7.37 -5.37
C VAL A 35 -0.44 -8.18 -5.08
N ARG A 36 0.69 -7.75 -5.63
CA ARG A 36 1.96 -8.46 -5.46
C ARG A 36 2.44 -8.45 -4.01
N VAL A 37 2.28 -7.33 -3.29
CA VAL A 37 2.59 -7.23 -1.86
C VAL A 37 1.59 -8.04 -1.03
N GLY A 38 0.29 -7.91 -1.29
CA GLY A 38 -0.78 -8.57 -0.55
C GLY A 38 -0.75 -10.11 -0.65
N GLN A 39 -0.19 -10.64 -1.73
CA GLN A 39 0.02 -12.09 -1.89
C GLN A 39 1.26 -12.61 -1.14
N HIS A 40 2.15 -11.73 -0.69
CA HIS A 40 3.38 -12.14 -0.01
C HIS A 40 3.10 -12.54 1.44
N LYS A 41 3.71 -13.66 1.86
CA LYS A 41 3.58 -14.21 3.21
C LYS A 41 4.93 -14.66 3.72
N ILE A 42 5.26 -14.31 4.96
CA ILE A 42 6.48 -14.76 5.63
C ILE A 42 6.09 -15.82 6.66
N ASN A 43 6.65 -17.00 6.51
CA ASN A 43 6.44 -18.11 7.43
C ASN A 43 7.79 -18.54 8.01
N ARG A 44 7.93 -18.55 9.33
CA ARG A 44 9.17 -18.93 10.00
C ARG A 44 8.90 -19.82 11.19
N ARG A 45 9.56 -20.97 11.25
CA ARG A 45 9.58 -21.80 12.46
C ARG A 45 10.43 -21.12 13.53
N ILE A 46 9.89 -20.96 14.72
CA ILE A 46 10.63 -20.45 15.89
C ILE A 46 11.25 -21.63 16.63
N ASN A 47 10.43 -22.64 16.94
CA ASN A 47 10.85 -23.89 17.56
C ASN A 47 9.88 -25.04 17.18
N ASP A 48 9.94 -26.17 17.88
CA ASP A 48 9.07 -27.33 17.61
C ASP A 48 7.60 -27.07 17.92
N ASP A 49 7.31 -26.12 18.80
CA ASP A 49 5.98 -25.83 19.30
C ASP A 49 5.35 -24.58 18.68
N LEU A 50 6.14 -23.71 18.02
CA LEU A 50 5.72 -22.37 17.61
C LEU A 50 6.24 -21.96 16.23
N LYS A 51 5.34 -21.38 15.43
CA LYS A 51 5.59 -20.80 14.10
C LYS A 51 5.12 -19.35 14.07
N LEU A 52 5.94 -18.49 13.48
CA LEU A 52 5.57 -17.11 13.11
C LEU A 52 5.01 -17.11 11.68
N CYS A 53 3.86 -16.45 11.51
CA CYS A 53 3.27 -16.12 10.22
C CYS A 53 3.10 -14.60 10.15
N ILE A 54 3.56 -13.99 9.07
CA ILE A 54 3.34 -12.59 8.78
C ILE A 54 2.64 -12.51 7.42
N ASP A 55 1.50 -11.86 7.40
CA ASP A 55 0.74 -11.57 6.20
C ASP A 55 0.70 -10.06 5.99
N PHE A 56 0.68 -9.64 4.73
CA PHE A 56 0.52 -8.24 4.36
C PHE A 56 -0.85 -8.09 3.72
N ASN A 57 -1.71 -7.28 4.33
CA ASN A 57 -3.04 -7.00 3.85
C ASN A 57 -3.03 -5.60 3.20
N THR A 58 -3.39 -5.55 1.92
CA THR A 58 -3.48 -4.33 1.11
C THR A 58 -4.93 -3.92 0.83
N ASP A 59 -5.90 -4.73 1.24
CA ASP A 59 -7.32 -4.46 1.04
C ASP A 59 -7.88 -3.56 2.15
N ASP A 60 -7.30 -3.65 3.35
CA ASP A 60 -7.61 -2.77 4.47
C ASP A 60 -6.84 -1.44 4.35
N TYR A 61 -7.52 -0.33 4.62
CA TYR A 61 -6.93 1.01 4.63
C TYR A 61 -6.04 1.18 5.87
N PRO A 62 -4.70 1.18 5.73
CA PRO A 62 -3.83 1.18 6.88
C PRO A 62 -3.71 2.60 7.45
N ALA A 63 -3.60 2.72 8.78
CA ALA A 63 -3.57 4.02 9.45
C ALA A 63 -2.39 4.93 9.04
N ASN A 64 -1.33 4.36 8.46
CA ASN A 64 -0.19 5.07 7.90
C ASN A 64 -0.42 5.57 6.47
N MET A 65 -1.55 5.25 5.84
CA MET A 65 -1.88 5.86 4.56
C MET A 65 -2.12 7.36 4.80
N PRO A 66 -1.50 8.25 4.02
CA PRO A 66 -1.67 9.68 4.22
C PRO A 66 -3.16 10.03 4.13
N ASP A 67 -3.62 10.96 4.98
CA ASP A 67 -4.98 11.50 4.88
C ASP A 67 -5.14 12.16 3.51
N ILE A 68 -5.70 11.41 2.56
CA ILE A 68 -5.98 11.87 1.19
C ILE A 68 -7.25 12.74 1.15
N TYR A 69 -7.75 13.15 2.32
CA TYR A 69 -8.95 13.96 2.38
C TYR A 69 -8.71 15.30 1.72
N ILE A 70 -9.76 15.72 1.02
CA ILE A 70 -9.94 17.07 0.58
C ILE A 70 -10.09 17.94 1.85
N LYS A 71 -9.04 18.66 2.23
CA LYS A 71 -9.07 19.60 3.35
C LYS A 71 -9.99 20.76 2.98
N PHE A 72 -10.96 21.07 3.83
CA PHE A 72 -11.68 22.33 3.73
C PHE A 72 -10.78 23.43 4.30
N ASN A 73 -10.26 24.29 3.43
CA ASN A 73 -9.68 25.53 3.90
C ASN A 73 -10.81 26.56 4.02
N ASP A 74 -11.11 26.98 5.24
CA ASP A 74 -11.95 28.15 5.49
C ASP A 74 -11.23 29.37 4.92
N THR A 75 -11.70 29.86 3.78
CA THR A 75 -11.31 31.18 3.28
C THR A 75 -12.05 32.25 4.09
N PHE A 76 -11.40 33.40 4.29
CA PHE A 76 -11.94 34.52 5.09
C PHE A 76 -13.30 35.07 4.60
N ASP A 77 -13.76 34.65 3.41
CA ASP A 77 -15.04 35.00 2.80
C ASP A 77 -16.17 33.98 3.03
N GLY A 78 -15.93 32.91 3.79
CA GLY A 78 -16.93 31.88 4.11
C GLY A 78 -17.20 30.86 3.00
N ASN A 79 -16.47 30.92 1.88
CA ASN A 79 -16.57 29.96 0.79
C ASN A 79 -15.45 28.90 0.91
N GLY A 80 -15.61 27.94 1.82
CA GLY A 80 -14.62 26.88 2.02
C GLY A 80 -14.18 26.23 0.70
N ALA A 81 -12.87 26.21 0.45
CA ALA A 81 -12.30 25.58 -0.73
C ALA A 81 -11.84 24.15 -0.39
N LEU A 82 -12.24 23.22 -1.26
CA LEU A 82 -11.81 21.83 -1.26
C LEU A 82 -10.34 21.74 -1.72
N TYR A 83 -9.40 21.48 -0.81
CA TYR A 83 -7.97 21.31 -1.09
C TYR A 83 -7.57 19.83 -1.07
N CYS A 84 -7.23 19.26 -2.21
CA CYS A 84 -6.61 17.94 -2.33
C CYS A 84 -5.08 18.10 -2.43
N ASP A 85 -4.33 17.42 -1.58
CA ASP A 85 -2.87 17.35 -1.68
C ASP A 85 -2.47 16.40 -2.80
N ASN A 86 -2.48 16.94 -4.02
CA ASN A 86 -2.19 16.17 -5.23
C ASN A 86 -0.76 15.62 -5.22
N ASP A 87 0.20 16.32 -4.61
CA ASP A 87 1.60 15.88 -4.59
C ASP A 87 1.77 14.65 -3.70
N ALA A 88 1.13 14.63 -2.52
CA ALA A 88 1.14 13.47 -1.64
C ALA A 88 0.47 12.25 -2.31
N LEU A 89 -0.66 12.46 -2.99
CA LEU A 89 -1.37 11.39 -3.72
C LEU A 89 -0.55 10.86 -4.89
N ILE A 90 0.06 11.75 -5.69
CA ILE A 90 0.94 11.37 -6.80
C ILE A 90 2.14 10.59 -6.26
N SER A 91 2.77 11.05 -5.19
CA SER A 91 3.90 10.36 -4.56
C SER A 91 3.51 8.95 -4.10
N LEU A 92 2.39 8.81 -3.39
CA LEU A 92 1.90 7.52 -2.91
C LEU A 92 1.69 6.53 -4.06
N TYR A 93 0.97 6.92 -5.11
CA TYR A 93 0.71 6.01 -6.23
C TYR A 93 1.93 5.74 -7.09
N THR A 94 2.87 6.68 -7.18
CA THR A 94 4.17 6.48 -7.84
C THR A 94 5.01 5.43 -7.09
N ASP A 95 5.03 5.53 -5.77
CA ASP A 95 5.70 4.59 -4.87
C ASP A 95 5.09 3.19 -5.00
N VAL A 96 3.75 3.09 -4.92
CA VAL A 96 3.04 1.80 -5.07
C VAL A 96 3.25 1.18 -6.44
N ALA A 97 3.16 1.95 -7.52
CA ALA A 97 3.42 1.47 -8.88
C ALA A 97 4.85 0.93 -9.05
N SER A 98 5.79 1.43 -8.24
CA SER A 98 7.19 1.00 -8.19
C SER A 98 7.46 -0.09 -7.15
N ILE A 99 6.45 -0.49 -6.37
CA ILE A 99 6.56 -1.44 -5.24
C ILE A 99 7.58 -0.97 -4.19
N ILE A 100 7.60 0.33 -3.94
CA ILE A 100 8.41 1.00 -2.91
C ILE A 100 7.44 1.59 -1.91
N ASN A 101 7.69 1.39 -0.61
CA ASN A 101 6.87 1.95 0.48
C ASN A 101 5.37 1.72 0.30
N VAL A 102 4.98 0.51 -0.11
CA VAL A 102 3.57 0.12 -0.25
C VAL A 102 2.96 0.09 1.15
N PRO A 103 1.93 0.90 1.45
CA PRO A 103 1.29 0.87 2.75
C PRO A 103 0.48 -0.42 2.90
N VAL A 104 0.60 -1.08 4.05
CA VAL A 104 -0.08 -2.34 4.35
C VAL A 104 -0.52 -2.39 5.80
N MET A 105 -1.55 -3.20 6.07
CA MET A 105 -1.78 -3.78 7.38
C MET A 105 -0.98 -5.08 7.50
N MET A 106 0.04 -5.08 8.35
CA MET A 106 0.85 -6.27 8.66
C MET A 106 0.19 -7.04 9.80
N GLU A 107 -0.21 -8.28 9.53
CA GLU A 107 -0.75 -9.19 10.52
C GLU A 107 0.35 -10.14 10.99
N VAL A 108 0.59 -10.21 12.31
CA VAL A 108 1.60 -11.06 12.92
C VAL A 108 0.94 -12.11 13.79
N ARG A 109 1.02 -13.36 13.34
CA ARG A 109 0.39 -14.50 14.00
C ARG A 109 1.42 -15.48 14.52
N LEU A 110 1.28 -15.84 15.79
CA LEU A 110 2.00 -16.95 16.39
C LEU A 110 1.08 -18.17 16.40
N ILE A 111 1.53 -19.25 15.77
CA ILE A 111 0.77 -20.47 15.56
C ILE A 111 1.47 -21.61 16.28
N ASN A 112 0.76 -22.33 17.15
CA ASN A 112 1.32 -23.47 17.85
C ASN A 112 1.40 -24.73 16.98
N LYS A 113 2.06 -25.79 17.47
CA LYS A 113 2.16 -27.09 16.78
C LYS A 113 0.83 -27.75 16.39
N ARG A 114 -0.29 -27.36 17.01
CA ARG A 114 -1.64 -27.85 16.69
C ARG A 114 -2.30 -27.04 15.58
N GLY A 115 -1.60 -26.05 15.00
CA GLY A 115 -2.13 -25.15 13.98
C GLY A 115 -3.06 -24.08 14.55
N ARG A 116 -3.13 -23.89 15.87
CA ARG A 116 -3.95 -22.83 16.47
C ARG A 116 -3.16 -21.54 16.59
N VAL A 117 -3.79 -20.42 16.21
CA VAL A 117 -3.28 -19.09 16.51
C VAL A 117 -3.35 -18.89 18.02
N VAL A 118 -2.20 -18.63 18.65
CA VAL A 118 -2.07 -18.38 20.09
C VAL A 118 -1.85 -16.90 20.41
N CYS A 119 -1.44 -16.11 19.42
CA CYS A 119 -1.35 -14.65 19.49
C CYS A 119 -1.51 -14.09 18.08
N ASP A 120 -2.18 -12.95 17.99
CA ASP A 120 -2.40 -12.19 16.77
C ASP A 120 -2.27 -10.70 17.10
N SER A 121 -1.64 -9.94 16.20
CA SER A 121 -1.49 -8.49 16.31
C SER A 121 -1.43 -7.89 14.91
N SER A 122 -1.98 -6.68 14.74
CA SER A 122 -2.06 -5.99 13.45
C SER A 122 -1.39 -4.64 13.54
N HIS A 123 -0.54 -4.35 12.57
CA HIS A 123 0.34 -3.19 12.58
C HIS A 123 0.32 -2.49 11.23
N SER A 124 0.08 -1.19 11.22
CA SER A 124 0.18 -0.39 10.01
C SER A 124 1.65 -0.11 9.68
N THR A 125 2.11 -0.44 8.48
CA THR A 125 3.52 -0.27 8.07
C THR A 125 3.67 -0.13 6.55
N TYR A 126 4.91 0.05 6.09
CA TYR A 126 5.27 0.12 4.68
C TYR A 126 6.18 -1.03 4.27
N VAL A 127 5.92 -1.57 3.08
CA VAL A 127 6.66 -2.69 2.50
C VAL A 127 7.25 -2.31 1.14
N SER A 128 8.52 -2.63 0.94
CA SER A 128 9.22 -2.42 -0.33
C SER A 128 9.75 -3.74 -0.88
N LEU A 129 9.66 -3.93 -2.19
CA LEU A 129 10.34 -5.01 -2.89
C LEU A 129 11.80 -4.63 -3.13
N GLU A 130 12.72 -5.42 -2.57
CA GLU A 130 14.16 -5.34 -2.84
C GLU A 130 14.57 -6.33 -3.94
N SER A 131 15.85 -6.26 -4.34
CA SER A 131 16.42 -7.23 -5.28
C SER A 131 16.24 -8.68 -4.81
N ASN A 132 16.06 -9.60 -5.77
CA ASN A 132 15.87 -11.04 -5.53
C ASN A 132 14.56 -11.41 -4.82
N ASP A 133 13.47 -10.71 -5.10
CA ASP A 133 12.13 -10.97 -4.55
C ASP A 133 12.08 -10.99 -3.01
N ARG A 134 12.92 -10.17 -2.38
CA ARG A 134 12.92 -9.99 -0.92
C ARG A 134 12.11 -8.76 -0.57
N TYR A 135 11.25 -8.88 0.43
CA TYR A 135 10.47 -7.76 0.91
C TYR A 135 11.12 -7.18 2.17
N ARG A 136 11.34 -5.86 2.16
CA ARG A 136 11.72 -5.08 3.33
C ARG A 136 10.46 -4.50 3.95
N VAL A 137 10.30 -4.73 5.25
CA VAL A 137 9.21 -4.15 6.05
C VAL A 137 9.79 -3.05 6.93
N THR A 138 9.16 -1.89 6.94
CA THR A 138 9.55 -0.76 7.79
C THR A 138 9.25 -1.10 9.25
N ASP A 139 10.18 -0.77 10.14
CA ASP A 139 10.09 -1.04 11.59
C ASP A 139 9.86 -2.51 11.98
N ARG A 140 10.18 -3.45 11.08
CA ARG A 140 9.93 -4.88 11.25
C ARG A 140 10.30 -5.44 12.63
N THR A 141 11.46 -5.06 13.15
CA THR A 141 11.97 -5.57 14.44
C THR A 141 11.10 -5.11 15.60
N LEU A 142 10.65 -3.86 15.58
CA LEU A 142 9.77 -3.30 16.61
C LEU A 142 8.43 -4.04 16.60
N LEU A 143 7.78 -4.13 15.44
CA LEU A 143 6.46 -4.76 15.29
C LEU A 143 6.47 -6.24 15.71
N ILE A 144 7.53 -6.97 15.37
CA ILE A 144 7.68 -8.37 15.81
C ILE A 144 7.90 -8.45 17.32
N THR A 145 8.66 -7.51 17.90
CA THR A 145 8.92 -7.48 19.35
C THR A 145 7.62 -7.24 20.12
N GLU A 146 6.82 -6.26 19.67
CA GLU A 146 5.49 -5.97 20.24
C GLU A 146 4.58 -7.21 20.21
N ALA A 147 4.51 -7.91 19.07
CA ALA A 147 3.73 -9.14 18.94
C ALA A 147 4.18 -10.26 19.93
N PHE A 148 5.48 -10.34 20.23
CA PHE A 148 5.99 -11.29 21.21
C PHE A 148 5.73 -10.87 22.65
N ASP A 149 5.74 -9.58 22.94
CA ASP A 149 5.40 -9.06 24.26
C ASP A 149 3.91 -9.27 24.55
N ASP A 150 3.03 -9.06 23.57
CA ASP A 150 1.61 -9.42 23.66
C ASP A 150 1.41 -10.91 23.96
N PHE A 151 2.14 -11.78 23.25
CA PHE A 151 2.09 -13.22 23.51
C PHE A 151 2.54 -13.59 24.93
N ARG A 152 3.60 -12.96 25.44
CA ARG A 152 4.10 -13.19 26.81
C ARG A 152 3.07 -12.75 27.85
N ASN A 153 2.44 -11.61 27.64
CA ASN A 153 1.42 -11.07 28.54
C ASN A 153 0.14 -11.94 28.54
N ALA A 154 -0.23 -12.51 27.39
CA ALA A 154 -1.39 -13.41 27.28
C ALA A 154 -1.13 -14.83 27.84
N SER A 155 0.12 -15.18 28.09
CA SER A 155 0.52 -16.51 28.59
C SER A 155 0.70 -16.57 30.12
N GLN A 156 0.51 -15.45 30.82
CA GLN A 156 0.51 -15.33 32.28
C GLN A 156 -0.91 -15.44 32.84
#